data_AF-A0A9Q3PNH5-F1
#
_entry.id   AF-A0A9Q3PNH5-F1
#
_cell.length_a   1.000
_cell.length_b   1.000
_cell.length_c   1.000
_cell.angle_alpha   90.00
_cell.angle_beta   90.00
_cell.angle_gamma   90.00
#
_symmetry.space_group_name_H-M   'P 1'
#
loop_
_entity.id
_entity.type
_entity.pdbx_description
1 polymer ?
#
loop_
_entity_poly.entity_id
_entity_poly.type
_entity_poly.pdbx_seq_one_letter_code
_entity_poly.pdbx_strand_id
1 'polypeptide(L)'
;MKEGGQVSLYIAYFKSLMSSIGDCVERAYIPVYRSGLASRLLGQLASHPGNFDSLQEIMDITLELDTRYHERQKEKGSHQEKKPPISESNPSKPPQV
;
A
#
# COMPACT_ATOMS: atom_id res chain seq x y z
N MET A 1 -3.33 -1.06 11.78
CA MET A 1 -2.65 -0.18 10.78
C MET A 1 -3.68 0.76 10.14
N LYS A 2 -3.30 1.98 9.73
CA LYS A 2 -4.20 2.90 8.98
C LYS A 2 -4.23 2.53 7.48
N GLU A 3 -5.26 2.93 6.73
CA GLU A 3 -5.45 2.56 5.31
C GLU A 3 -4.26 2.89 4.39
N GLY A 4 -3.52 3.97 4.66
CA GLY A 4 -2.32 4.35 3.91
C GLY A 4 -0.98 3.90 4.53
N GLY A 5 -1.01 3.07 5.58
CA GLY A 5 0.20 2.54 6.20
C GLY A 5 0.91 1.53 5.30
N GLN A 6 2.22 1.37 5.49
CA GLN A 6 3.00 0.35 4.79
C GLN A 6 2.93 -0.98 5.52
N VAL A 7 2.55 -2.05 4.81
CA VAL A 7 2.45 -3.40 5.36
C VAL A 7 3.82 -3.94 5.77
N SER A 8 4.88 -3.59 5.05
CA SER A 8 6.26 -3.98 5.38
C SER A 8 6.65 -3.62 6.82
N LEU A 9 6.31 -2.39 7.23
CA LEU A 9 6.58 -1.91 8.59
C LEU A 9 5.71 -2.65 9.63
N TYR A 10 4.44 -2.90 9.31
CA TYR A 10 3.57 -3.69 10.17
C TYR A 10 4.08 -5.12 10.37
N ILE A 11 4.52 -5.79 9.30
CA ILE A 11 5.12 -7.12 9.36
C ILE A 11 6.37 -7.12 10.25
N ALA A 12 7.27 -6.13 10.07
CA ALA A 12 8.48 -6.02 10.88
C ALA A 12 8.15 -5.91 12.37
N TYR A 13 7.21 -5.03 12.74
CA TYR A 13 6.75 -4.91 14.13
C TYR A 13 6.10 -6.18 14.64
N PHE A 14 5.26 -6.83 13.83
CA PHE A 14 4.55 -8.03 14.21
C PHE A 14 5.52 -9.20 14.46
N LYS A 15 6.52 -9.39 13.59
CA LYS A 15 7.58 -10.40 13.77
C LYS A 15 8.40 -10.13 15.04
N SER A 16 8.74 -8.87 15.29
CA SER A 16 9.43 -8.48 16.54
C SER A 16 8.59 -8.80 17.78
N LEU A 17 7.28 -8.56 17.72
CA LEU A 17 6.35 -8.85 18.81
C LEU A 17 6.21 -10.36 19.04
N MET A 18 6.04 -11.15 17.98
CA MET A 18 6.00 -12.62 18.07
C MET A 18 7.25 -13.16 18.75
N SER A 19 8.43 -12.68 18.33
CA SER A 19 9.71 -13.09 18.93
C SER A 19 9.81 -12.75 20.42
N SER A 20 9.08 -11.74 20.90
CA SER A 20 9.08 -11.34 22.32
C SER A 20 8.07 -12.11 23.18
N ILE A 21 7.01 -12.67 22.57
CA ILE A 21 5.92 -13.37 23.28
C ILE A 21 6.26 -14.87 23.49
N GLY A 22 7.23 -15.42 22.75
CA GLY A 22 7.67 -16.81 22.87
C GLY A 22 6.91 -17.79 21.96
N ASP A 23 7.07 -19.10 22.20
CA ASP A 23 6.54 -20.17 21.35
C ASP A 23 5.02 -20.35 21.49
N CYS A 24 4.23 -19.48 20.84
CA CYS A 24 2.84 -19.81 20.53
C CYS A 24 2.77 -20.56 19.19
N VAL A 25 1.72 -21.37 19.04
CA VAL A 25 1.41 -22.03 17.77
C VAL A 25 1.20 -20.98 16.69
N GLU A 26 1.90 -21.09 15.56
CA GLU A 26 1.88 -20.12 14.44
C GLU A 26 0.45 -19.73 14.02
N ARG A 27 -0.46 -20.71 13.97
CA ARG A 27 -1.88 -20.49 13.62
C ARG A 27 -2.60 -19.54 14.57
N ALA A 28 -2.20 -19.44 15.83
CA ALA A 28 -2.80 -18.51 16.79
C ALA A 28 -2.51 -17.05 16.45
N TYR A 29 -1.41 -16.77 15.73
CA TYR A 29 -1.06 -15.42 15.31
C TYR A 29 -1.81 -14.96 14.06
N ILE A 30 -2.34 -15.86 13.24
CA ILE A 30 -3.10 -15.50 12.03
C ILE A 30 -4.28 -14.56 12.32
N PRO A 31 -5.20 -14.84 13.26
CA PRO A 31 -6.30 -13.93 13.55
C PRO A 31 -5.82 -12.60 14.13
N VAL A 32 -4.75 -12.60 14.93
CA VAL A 32 -4.15 -11.37 15.50
C VAL A 32 -3.50 -10.53 14.40
N TYR A 33 -2.82 -11.17 13.45
CA TYR A 33 -2.23 -10.49 12.32
C TYR A 33 -3.30 -9.82 11.47
N ARG A 34 -4.38 -10.54 11.14
CA ARG A 34 -5.49 -10.03 10.33
C ARG A 34 -6.20 -8.86 11.00
N SER A 35 -6.40 -8.89 12.32
CA SER A 35 -7.09 -7.79 13.01
C SER A 35 -6.32 -6.46 12.96
N GLY A 36 -5.00 -6.49 12.79
CA GLY A 36 -4.19 -5.29 12.63
C GLY A 36 -4.06 -4.77 11.20
N LEU A 37 -4.57 -5.48 10.19
CA LEU A 37 -4.51 -5.06 8.78
C LEU A 37 -5.50 -3.93 8.46
N ALA A 38 -5.19 -3.18 7.41
CA ALA A 38 -6.12 -2.22 6.82
C ALA A 38 -7.32 -2.93 6.17
N SER A 39 -8.49 -2.30 6.19
CA SER A 39 -9.73 -2.86 5.64
C SER A 39 -9.62 -3.17 4.15
N ARG A 40 -8.87 -2.36 3.38
CA ARG A 40 -8.61 -2.64 1.96
C ARG A 40 -7.91 -3.99 1.76
N LEU A 41 -6.94 -4.32 2.61
CA LEU A 41 -6.17 -5.56 2.50
C LEU A 41 -7.01 -6.74 2.96
N LEU A 42 -7.85 -6.55 3.98
CA LEU A 42 -8.80 -7.57 4.42
C LEU A 42 -9.79 -7.94 3.31
N GLY A 43 -10.33 -6.95 2.58
CA GLY A 43 -11.20 -7.20 1.43
C GLY A 43 -10.49 -7.92 0.28
N GLN A 44 -9.24 -7.54 0.00
CA GLN A 44 -8.42 -8.18 -1.04
C GLN A 44 -8.02 -9.60 -0.67
N LEU A 45 -7.61 -9.85 0.58
CA LEU A 45 -7.33 -11.19 1.11
C LEU A 45 -8.56 -12.09 1.01
N ALA A 46 -9.74 -11.58 1.37
CA ALA A 46 -10.98 -12.36 1.31
C ALA A 46 -11.38 -12.74 -0.12
N SER A 47 -10.98 -11.92 -1.10
CA SER A 47 -11.25 -12.14 -2.53
C SER A 47 -10.09 -12.85 -3.25
N HIS A 48 -8.99 -13.12 -2.56
CA HIS A 48 -7.81 -13.73 -3.16
C HIS A 48 -8.08 -15.24 -3.35
N PRO A 49 -7.87 -15.80 -4.56
CA PRO A 49 -7.96 -17.22 -4.78
C PRO A 49 -6.73 -17.88 -4.16
N GLY A 50 -6.86 -18.38 -2.93
CA GLY A 50 -5.78 -19.07 -2.22
C GLY A 50 -6.21 -19.48 -0.81
N ASN A 51 -5.82 -20.68 -0.39
CA ASN A 51 -5.82 -21.02 1.03
C ASN A 51 -4.53 -20.47 1.64
N PHE A 52 -4.66 -19.85 2.80
CA PHE A 52 -3.52 -19.35 3.55
C PHE A 52 -3.28 -20.28 4.73
N ASP A 53 -2.40 -21.26 4.54
CA ASP A 53 -2.18 -22.33 5.50
C ASP A 53 -1.12 -21.97 6.55
N SER A 54 -0.30 -20.97 6.25
CA SER A 54 0.73 -20.42 7.15
C SER A 54 0.56 -18.91 7.38
N LEU A 55 1.13 -18.43 8.48
CA LEU A 55 1.19 -17.00 8.77
C LEU A 55 2.11 -16.29 7.77
N GLN A 56 3.21 -16.94 7.39
CA GLN A 56 4.19 -16.38 6.44
C GLN A 56 3.55 -16.13 5.06
N GLU A 57 2.72 -17.05 4.55
CA GLU A 57 1.98 -16.83 3.30
C GLU A 57 1.04 -15.62 3.37
N ILE A 58 0.33 -15.43 4.49
CA ILE A 58 -0.54 -14.25 4.67
C ILE A 58 0.30 -12.97 4.67
N MET A 59 1.45 -12.97 5.33
CA MET A 59 2.36 -11.81 5.34
C MET A 59 2.88 -11.48 3.94
N ASP A 60 3.28 -12.49 3.17
CA ASP A 60 3.82 -12.28 1.83
C ASP A 60 2.76 -11.76 0.86
N ILE A 61 1.56 -12.35 0.88
CA ILE A 61 0.46 -11.92 0.00
C ILE A 61 -0.03 -10.52 0.38
N THR A 62 -0.11 -10.19 1.66
CA THR A 62 -0.47 -8.83 2.07
C THR A 62 0.58 -7.80 1.68
N LEU A 63 1.87 -8.15 1.76
CA LEU A 63 2.96 -7.29 1.31
C LEU A 63 2.90 -7.06 -0.21
N GLU A 64 2.62 -8.10 -0.98
CA GLU A 64 2.46 -8.02 -2.42
C GLU A 64 1.27 -7.13 -2.81
N LEU A 65 0.11 -7.35 -2.19
CA LEU A 65 -1.09 -6.55 -2.42
C LEU A 65 -0.85 -5.06 -2.10
N ASP A 66 -0.12 -4.80 -1.02
CA ASP A 66 0.24 -3.44 -0.60
C ASP A 66 1.21 -2.78 -1.57
N THR A 67 2.24 -3.50 -2.01
CA THR A 67 3.22 -3.04 -2.98
C THR A 67 2.53 -2.65 -4.29
N ARG A 68 1.70 -3.55 -4.84
CA ARG A 68 0.91 -3.31 -6.05
C ARG A 68 -0.08 -2.15 -5.89
N TYR A 69 -0.59 -1.90 -4.69
CA TYR A 69 -1.45 -0.75 -4.42
C TYR A 69 -0.64 0.55 -4.52
N HIS A 70 0.50 0.63 -3.84
CA HIS A 70 1.34 1.82 -3.85
C HIS A 70 1.96 2.10 -5.21
N GLU A 71 2.34 1.08 -5.98
CA GLU A 71 2.78 1.23 -7.37
C GLU A 71 1.69 1.84 -8.25
N ARG A 72 0.47 1.29 -8.19
CA ARG A 72 -0.69 1.85 -8.91
C ARG A 72 -1.03 3.29 -8.50
N GLN A 73 -0.83 3.64 -7.23
CA GLN A 73 -1.03 5.03 -6.78
C GLN A 73 0.06 5.96 -7.33
N LYS A 74 1.32 5.51 -7.42
CA LYS A 74 2.41 6.29 -8.04
C LYS A 74 2.14 6.53 -9.54
N GLU A 75 1.68 5.52 -10.26
CA GLU A 75 1.31 5.66 -11.68
C GLU A 75 0.16 6.64 -11.89
N LYS A 76 -0.88 6.55 -11.05
CA LYS A 76 -2.04 7.46 -11.10
C LYS A 76 -1.68 8.91 -10.73
N GLY A 77 -0.76 9.10 -9.78
CA GLY A 77 -0.23 10.42 -9.44
C GLY A 77 0.67 11.00 -10.53
N SER A 78 1.47 10.16 -11.20
CA SER A 78 2.41 10.59 -12.24
C SER A 78 1.72 11.03 -13.55
N HIS A 79 0.46 10.67 -13.76
CA HIS A 79 -0.32 11.13 -14.92
C HIS A 79 -0.95 12.52 -14.73
N GLN A 80 -0.93 13.11 -13.53
CA GLN A 80 -1.45 14.47 -13.31
C GLN A 80 -0.43 15.59 -13.49
N GLU A 81 0.85 15.29 -13.72
CA GLU A 81 1.89 16.31 -13.87
C GLU A 81 2.54 16.32 -15.25
N LYS A 82 1.74 16.59 -16.30
CA LYS A 82 2.23 17.27 -17.52
C LYS A 82 1.11 18.15 -18.10
N LYS A 83 0.66 19.15 -17.33
CA LYS A 83 0.08 20.34 -17.98
C LYS A 83 1.29 21.20 -18.37
N PRO A 84 1.59 21.41 -19.67
CA PRO A 84 2.66 22.32 -20.05
C PRO A 84 2.32 23.71 -19.48
N PRO A 85 3.32 24.47 -18.97
CA PRO A 85 3.07 25.82 -18.51
C PRO A 85 2.49 26.60 -19.68
N ILE A 86 1.36 27.25 -19.43
CA ILE A 86 0.77 28.22 -20.35
C ILE A 86 1.86 29.24 -20.65
N SER A 87 2.44 29.18 -21.85
CA SER A 87 3.27 30.27 -22.37
C SER A 87 2.32 31.41 -22.73
N GLU A 88 2.04 32.27 -21.76
CA GLU A 88 1.64 33.64 -22.05
C GLU A 88 2.85 34.37 -22.64
N SER A 89 3.14 34.12 -23.91
CA SER A 89 3.95 35.02 -24.72
C SER A 89 3.03 36.09 -25.31
N ASN A 90 2.88 37.18 -24.55
CA ASN A 90 2.48 38.49 -25.03
C ASN A 90 3.11 38.82 -26.39
N PRO A 91 2.36 39.28 -27.39
CA PRO A 91 2.88 40.22 -28.36
C PRO A 91 2.45 41.63 -27.95
N SER A 92 3.37 42.35 -27.31
CA SER A 92 3.32 43.81 -27.24
C SER A 92 3.56 44.42 -28.62
N LYS A 93 2.72 45.43 -28.96
CA LYS A 93 2.96 46.60 -29.86
C LYS A 93 2.51 46.49 -31.36
N PRO A 94 2.27 47.61 -32.07
CA PRO A 94 1.14 48.58 -32.01
C PRO A 94 0.48 48.83 -33.41
N PRO A 95 -0.49 49.75 -33.54
CA PRO A 95 -0.56 50.66 -34.70
C PRO A 95 -0.34 52.11 -34.20
N GLN A 96 0.76 52.78 -34.53
CA GLN A 96 0.99 53.63 -35.71
C GLN A 96 -0.15 54.61 -36.02
N VAL A 97 0.27 55.89 -36.12
CA VAL A 97 -0.47 57.16 -36.19
C VAL A 97 -1.42 57.23 -37.38
#